data_AF-F0IFG4-F1
#
_entry.id   AF-F0IFG4-F1
#
_cell.length_a   1.000
_cell.length_b   1.000
_cell.length_c   1.000
_cell.angle_alpha   90.00
_cell.angle_beta   90.00
_cell.angle_gamma   90.00
#
_symmetry.space_group_name_H-M   'P 1'
#
loop_
_entity.id
_entity.type
_entity.pdbx_description
1 polymer ?
#
loop_
_entity_poly.entity_id
_entity_poly.type
_entity_poly.pdbx_seq_one_letter_code
_entity_poly.pdbx_strand_id
1 'polypeptide(L)'
;MGYHIINITGNGIKSEYIKDIKELMYLDTITEDTIIYQGEPHWTPLQVKDTEFKSYCIDWYRAGLKAQEYFKIQAKEEGLILEELNQDKESFQQYLVSDKYIEIKRGDFLVRNYENLEVDVKCRSFRYLSDGELSFHFSCKDVEKHLNMQEYTQTPIIIAVYQRNGDNFKKGIPFFISIDRIKELSSSLEKVLVKNIGECYEIPLKLTVQSFDYIIDFDRYNIRKIYPIDKMKDTYPNAGKKWTTEEDDKLEVLYCEKTKIVEICNILERSKTAILLRIEKLELREKYDI
;
A
#
# COMPACT_ATOMS: atom_id res chain seq x y z
N MET A 1 -28.15 34.10 -4.74
CA MET A 1 -28.71 32.75 -4.61
C MET A 1 -30.00 32.69 -5.42
N GLY A 2 -30.27 31.56 -6.07
CA GLY A 2 -31.52 31.31 -6.82
C GLY A 2 -31.82 29.82 -6.80
N TYR A 3 -32.61 29.31 -7.72
CA TYR A 3 -33.08 27.92 -7.72
C TYR A 3 -32.63 27.18 -8.97
N HIS A 4 -32.07 25.99 -8.78
CA HIS A 4 -31.79 25.03 -9.83
C HIS A 4 -32.96 24.06 -9.92
N ILE A 5 -33.46 23.86 -11.14
CA ILE A 5 -34.52 22.91 -11.47
C ILE A 5 -33.91 21.79 -12.30
N ILE A 6 -34.02 20.55 -11.83
CA ILE A 6 -33.47 19.36 -12.50
C ILE A 6 -34.59 18.44 -12.91
N ASN A 7 -34.65 18.15 -14.21
CA ASN A 7 -35.53 17.17 -14.80
C ASN A 7 -34.72 15.95 -15.26
N ILE A 8 -35.09 14.77 -14.75
CA ILE A 8 -34.51 13.49 -15.17
C ILE A 8 -35.26 13.00 -16.41
N THR A 9 -34.56 12.81 -17.50
CA THR A 9 -35.12 12.36 -18.78
C THR A 9 -34.44 11.08 -19.25
N GLY A 10 -35.02 10.39 -20.23
CA GLY A 10 -34.40 9.19 -20.83
C GLY A 10 -33.01 9.44 -21.44
N ASN A 11 -32.69 10.69 -21.79
CA ASN A 11 -31.39 11.08 -22.36
C ASN A 11 -30.41 11.70 -21.34
N GLY A 12 -30.79 11.79 -20.07
CA GLY A 12 -29.96 12.36 -19.00
C GLY A 12 -30.68 13.43 -18.18
N ILE A 13 -29.93 14.30 -17.50
CA ILE A 13 -30.50 15.43 -16.76
C ILE A 13 -30.58 16.66 -17.65
N LYS A 14 -31.68 17.39 -17.54
CA LYS A 14 -31.78 18.78 -17.99
C LYS A 14 -31.86 19.66 -16.76
N SER A 15 -31.03 20.69 -16.71
CA SER A 15 -31.04 21.67 -15.63
C SER A 15 -31.25 23.07 -16.14
N GLU A 16 -32.07 23.84 -15.44
CA GLU A 16 -32.27 25.27 -15.65
C GLU A 16 -32.15 26.02 -14.31
N TYR A 17 -31.75 27.28 -14.36
CA TYR A 17 -31.58 28.12 -13.18
C TYR A 17 -32.50 29.33 -13.27
N ILE A 18 -33.22 29.60 -12.19
CA ILE A 18 -34.05 30.79 -12.02
C ILE A 18 -33.56 31.61 -10.84
N LYS A 19 -33.81 32.92 -10.88
CA LYS A 19 -33.31 33.83 -9.84
C LYS A 19 -34.29 33.95 -8.68
N ASP A 20 -35.58 34.03 -8.97
CA ASP A 20 -36.67 34.16 -8.00
C ASP A 20 -37.61 32.95 -8.06
N ILE A 21 -38.08 32.48 -6.90
CA ILE A 21 -39.01 31.34 -6.81
C ILE A 21 -40.32 31.58 -7.58
N LYS A 22 -40.73 32.85 -7.74
CA LYS A 22 -41.92 33.22 -8.53
C LYS A 22 -41.79 32.83 -10.00
N GLU A 23 -40.57 32.70 -10.52
CA GLU A 23 -40.33 32.27 -11.89
C GLU A 23 -40.81 30.82 -12.15
N LEU A 24 -40.91 29.99 -11.10
CA LEU A 24 -41.44 28.62 -11.21
C LEU A 24 -42.86 28.57 -11.80
N MET A 25 -43.68 29.60 -11.56
CA MET A 25 -45.05 29.68 -12.07
C MET A 25 -45.13 29.69 -13.60
N TYR A 26 -44.02 29.99 -14.28
CA TYR A 26 -43.95 30.12 -15.73
C TYR A 26 -43.21 28.94 -16.40
N LEU A 27 -42.83 27.92 -15.63
CA LEU A 27 -42.12 26.74 -16.15
C LEU A 27 -43.09 25.58 -16.37
N ASP A 28 -43.34 25.24 -17.64
CA ASP A 28 -44.16 24.08 -18.02
C ASP A 28 -43.38 22.75 -17.96
N THR A 29 -42.10 22.82 -17.60
CA THR A 29 -41.15 21.69 -17.56
C THR A 29 -41.16 20.93 -16.23
N ILE A 30 -41.84 21.46 -15.21
CA ILE A 30 -41.87 20.88 -13.86
C ILE A 30 -42.89 19.74 -13.82
N THR A 31 -42.44 18.57 -13.36
CA THR A 31 -43.24 17.38 -13.10
C THR A 31 -43.15 16.98 -11.62
N GLU A 32 -43.89 15.94 -11.23
CA GLU A 32 -43.83 15.39 -9.86
C GLU A 32 -42.44 14.82 -9.48
N ASP A 33 -41.61 14.48 -10.47
CA ASP A 33 -40.26 13.93 -10.30
C ASP A 33 -39.16 15.00 -10.37
N THR A 34 -39.50 16.26 -10.59
CA THR A 34 -38.53 17.36 -10.70
C THR A 34 -37.86 17.64 -9.35
N ILE A 35 -36.53 17.75 -9.36
CA ILE A 35 -35.75 18.13 -8.18
C ILE A 35 -35.47 19.64 -8.22
N ILE A 36 -35.78 20.36 -7.14
CA ILE A 36 -35.50 21.80 -7.00
C ILE A 36 -34.66 22.04 -5.75
N TYR A 37 -33.55 22.75 -5.89
CA TYR A 37 -32.73 23.17 -4.75
C TYR A 37 -32.19 24.60 -4.93
N GLN A 38 -31.89 25.26 -3.81
CA GLN A 38 -31.34 26.62 -3.82
C GLN A 38 -29.82 26.58 -3.95
N GLY A 39 -29.25 27.43 -4.80
CA GLY A 39 -27.80 27.49 -5.00
C GLY A 39 -27.32 28.70 -5.79
N GLU A 40 -26.01 28.76 -6.00
CA GLU A 40 -25.39 29.74 -6.87
C GLU A 40 -25.54 29.37 -8.36
N PRO A 41 -25.64 30.33 -9.29
CA PRO A 41 -25.87 30.05 -10.71
C PRO A 41 -24.83 29.11 -11.33
N HIS A 42 -23.60 29.16 -10.82
CA HIS A 42 -22.48 28.39 -11.36
C HIS A 42 -22.41 26.94 -10.82
N TRP A 43 -23.25 26.57 -9.86
CA TRP A 43 -23.33 25.20 -9.31
C TRP A 43 -24.20 24.33 -10.20
N THR A 44 -23.62 23.83 -11.28
CA THR A 44 -24.33 22.96 -12.22
C THR A 44 -24.34 21.51 -11.72
N PRO A 45 -25.50 20.84 -11.75
CA PRO A 45 -25.57 19.43 -11.42
C PRO A 45 -24.87 18.60 -12.50
N LEU A 46 -24.20 17.52 -12.08
CA LEU A 46 -23.41 16.68 -12.96
C LEU A 46 -23.93 15.24 -12.95
N GLN A 47 -23.98 14.60 -14.12
CA GLN A 47 -24.13 13.15 -14.19
C GLN A 47 -22.78 12.49 -13.93
N VAL A 48 -22.71 11.66 -12.90
CA VAL A 48 -21.49 10.98 -12.47
C VAL A 48 -20.77 10.25 -13.63
N LYS A 49 -21.53 9.69 -14.60
CA LYS A 49 -21.01 8.93 -15.75
C LYS A 49 -20.03 9.72 -16.65
N ASP A 50 -20.11 11.05 -16.63
CA ASP A 50 -19.34 11.97 -17.48
C ASP A 50 -18.35 12.83 -16.67
N THR A 51 -18.05 12.39 -15.43
CA THR A 51 -17.15 13.10 -14.52
C THR A 51 -16.05 12.19 -13.98
N GLU A 52 -15.07 12.78 -13.32
CA GLU A 52 -14.07 12.08 -12.51
C GLU A 52 -14.68 11.18 -11.43
N PHE A 53 -15.92 11.44 -11.01
CA PHE A 53 -16.62 10.63 -10.02
C PHE A 53 -17.14 9.30 -10.57
N LYS A 54 -17.03 9.02 -11.87
CA LYS A 54 -17.55 7.80 -12.51
C LYS A 54 -17.14 6.51 -11.79
N SER A 55 -15.90 6.44 -11.32
CA SER A 55 -15.39 5.28 -10.59
C SER A 55 -16.12 5.03 -9.27
N TYR A 56 -16.71 6.05 -8.65
CA TYR A 56 -17.53 5.89 -7.44
C TYR A 56 -18.82 5.11 -7.69
N CYS A 57 -19.27 4.93 -8.94
CA CYS A 57 -20.36 4.00 -9.25
C CYS A 57 -19.93 2.52 -9.13
N ILE A 58 -18.62 2.24 -9.03
CA ILE A 58 -18.07 0.89 -9.03
C ILE A 58 -17.87 0.40 -7.59
N ASP A 59 -18.58 -0.65 -7.22
CA ASP A 59 -18.59 -1.23 -5.86
C ASP A 59 -17.20 -1.56 -5.31
N TRP A 60 -16.39 -2.26 -6.10
CA TRP A 60 -15.05 -2.65 -5.67
C TRP A 60 -14.09 -1.46 -5.56
N TYR A 61 -14.34 -0.37 -6.31
CA TYR A 61 -13.54 0.86 -6.22
C TYR A 61 -13.80 1.55 -4.88
N ARG A 62 -15.08 1.72 -4.50
CA ARG A 62 -15.45 2.27 -3.20
C ARG A 62 -14.91 1.43 -2.03
N ALA A 63 -14.97 0.10 -2.14
CA ALA A 63 -14.38 -0.79 -1.15
C ALA A 63 -12.86 -0.63 -1.02
N GLY A 64 -12.16 -0.39 -2.14
CA GLY A 64 -10.73 -0.06 -2.15
C GLY A 64 -10.40 1.23 -1.41
N LEU A 65 -11.15 2.30 -1.67
CA LEU A 65 -10.97 3.58 -0.96
C LEU A 65 -11.22 3.45 0.55
N LYS A 66 -12.28 2.73 0.95
CA LYS A 66 -12.55 2.43 2.37
C LYS A 66 -11.40 1.65 3.02
N ALA A 67 -10.79 0.71 2.29
CA ALA A 67 -9.65 -0.06 2.79
C ALA A 67 -8.40 0.82 2.97
N GLN A 68 -8.13 1.75 2.04
CA GLN A 68 -7.04 2.72 2.17
C GLN A 68 -7.23 3.64 3.37
N GLU A 69 -8.42 4.21 3.54
CA GLU A 69 -8.73 5.07 4.70
C GLU A 69 -8.63 4.30 6.02
N TYR A 70 -9.11 3.05 6.06
CA TYR A 70 -8.99 2.22 7.24
C TYR A 70 -7.54 1.82 7.55
N PHE A 71 -6.73 1.55 6.52
CA PHE A 71 -5.30 1.31 6.68
C PHE A 71 -4.57 2.51 7.30
N LYS A 72 -4.89 3.75 6.90
CA LYS A 72 -4.31 4.96 7.51
C LYS A 72 -4.57 5.02 9.02
N ILE A 73 -5.78 4.68 9.43
CA ILE A 73 -6.18 4.65 10.85
C ILE A 73 -5.33 3.62 11.61
N GLN A 74 -5.29 2.38 11.13
CA GLN A 74 -4.53 1.31 11.79
C GLN A 74 -3.03 1.59 11.78
N ALA A 75 -2.48 2.04 10.66
CA ALA A 75 -1.06 2.40 10.56
C ALA A 75 -0.69 3.47 11.59
N LYS A 76 -1.55 4.48 11.81
CA LYS A 76 -1.34 5.49 12.84
C LYS A 76 -1.40 4.91 14.26
N GLU A 77 -2.35 4.00 14.53
CA GLU A 77 -2.46 3.29 15.81
C GLU A 77 -1.22 2.45 16.11
N GLU A 78 -0.63 1.84 15.08
CA GLU A 78 0.63 1.07 15.12
C GLU A 78 1.89 1.96 15.06
N GLY A 79 1.74 3.30 15.09
CA GLY A 79 2.86 4.24 15.11
C GLY A 79 3.61 4.41 13.79
N LEU A 80 3.04 3.99 12.65
CA LEU A 80 3.62 4.20 11.33
C LEU A 80 3.39 5.63 10.83
N ILE A 81 4.41 6.20 10.20
CA ILE A 81 4.33 7.51 9.53
C ILE A 81 4.16 7.28 8.03
N LEU A 82 2.93 7.49 7.54
CA LEU A 82 2.59 7.32 6.13
C LEU A 82 2.67 8.64 5.37
N GLU A 83 3.20 8.56 4.14
CA GLU A 83 3.07 9.59 3.11
C GLU A 83 2.25 9.04 1.95
N GLU A 84 1.24 9.77 1.50
CA GLU A 84 0.43 9.37 0.34
C GLU A 84 1.22 9.57 -0.95
N LEU A 85 1.27 8.53 -1.78
CA LEU A 85 2.01 8.58 -3.03
C LEU A 85 1.10 9.01 -4.17
N ASN A 86 1.51 10.07 -4.86
CA ASN A 86 0.83 10.48 -6.09
C ASN A 86 1.01 9.40 -7.16
N GLN A 87 -0.11 8.96 -7.74
CA GLN A 87 -0.17 7.94 -8.79
C GLN A 87 0.00 8.49 -10.21
N ASP A 88 0.31 9.78 -10.36
CA ASP A 88 0.54 10.37 -11.68
C ASP A 88 1.71 9.68 -12.41
N LYS A 89 1.34 8.90 -13.42
CA LYS A 89 2.25 8.11 -14.24
C LYS A 89 3.09 8.99 -15.14
N GLU A 90 2.56 10.13 -15.62
CA GLU A 90 3.28 10.98 -16.57
C GLU A 90 4.46 11.67 -15.89
N SER A 91 4.24 12.23 -14.69
CA SER A 91 5.32 12.80 -13.88
C SER A 91 6.40 11.77 -13.52
N PHE A 92 6.02 10.51 -13.27
CA PHE A 92 6.99 9.46 -12.95
C PHE A 92 7.77 8.93 -14.16
N GLN A 93 7.13 8.83 -15.33
CA GLN A 93 7.79 8.40 -16.57
C GLN A 93 8.89 9.37 -17.00
N GLN A 94 8.80 10.65 -16.63
CA GLN A 94 9.86 11.65 -16.90
C GLN A 94 11.20 11.33 -16.20
N TYR A 95 11.18 10.54 -15.12
CA TYR A 95 12.40 10.13 -14.42
C TYR A 95 13.04 8.85 -14.96
N LEU A 96 12.34 8.11 -15.84
CA LEU A 96 12.87 6.94 -16.52
C LEU A 96 13.72 7.41 -17.71
N VAL A 97 15.00 7.67 -17.46
CA VAL A 97 16.00 7.90 -18.52
C VAL A 97 16.26 6.57 -19.24
N SER A 98 15.34 6.16 -20.11
CA SER A 98 15.37 4.89 -20.84
C SER A 98 14.68 5.04 -22.20
N ASP A 99 15.30 4.53 -23.26
CA ASP A 99 14.74 4.50 -24.63
C ASP A 99 13.53 3.55 -24.78
N LYS A 100 13.17 2.80 -23.71
CA LYS A 100 12.05 1.86 -23.68
C LYS A 100 11.01 2.28 -22.64
N TYR A 101 9.74 2.25 -23.06
CA TYR A 101 8.60 2.41 -22.14
C TYR A 101 8.51 1.20 -21.21
N ILE A 102 8.61 1.45 -19.91
CA ILE A 102 8.46 0.44 -18.85
C ILE A 102 7.20 0.77 -18.08
N GLU A 103 6.24 -0.17 -18.06
CA GLU A 103 5.06 -0.02 -17.23
C GLU A 103 5.44 -0.18 -15.75
N ILE A 104 5.16 0.84 -14.95
CA ILE A 104 5.39 0.87 -13.50
C ILE A 104 4.09 1.08 -12.74
N LYS A 105 4.10 0.72 -11.46
CA LYS A 105 3.03 0.98 -10.50
C LYS A 105 3.63 1.30 -9.15
N ARG A 106 3.12 2.34 -8.50
CA ARG A 106 3.52 2.73 -7.14
C ARG A 106 2.57 2.12 -6.11
N GLY A 107 3.04 2.02 -4.88
CA GLY A 107 2.15 1.83 -3.73
C GLY A 107 1.19 3.00 -3.53
N ASP A 108 0.27 2.84 -2.59
CA ASP A 108 -0.61 3.91 -2.14
C ASP A 108 0.09 4.79 -1.09
N PHE A 109 0.95 4.19 -0.26
CA PHE A 109 1.65 4.87 0.83
C PHE A 109 3.14 4.57 0.84
N LEU A 110 3.94 5.52 1.35
CA LEU A 110 5.33 5.32 1.75
C LEU A 110 5.44 5.40 3.27
N VAL A 111 6.02 4.36 3.90
CA VAL A 111 6.27 4.28 5.35
C VAL A 111 7.63 4.91 5.64
N ARG A 112 7.66 6.05 6.33
CA ARG A 112 8.88 6.86 6.53
C ARG A 112 9.76 6.41 7.68
N ASN A 113 9.19 5.81 8.73
CA ASN A 113 9.90 5.50 9.97
C ASN A 113 10.47 4.07 10.06
N TYR A 114 10.25 3.22 9.06
CA TYR A 114 10.77 1.84 8.98
C TYR A 114 11.36 1.57 7.59
N GLU A 115 12.55 2.10 7.32
CA GLU A 115 13.39 1.82 6.14
C GLU A 115 12.80 2.16 4.75
N ASN A 116 11.90 3.15 4.66
CA ASN A 116 11.23 3.56 3.42
C ASN A 116 10.61 2.34 2.70
N LEU A 117 9.37 2.01 3.05
CA LEU A 117 8.63 0.90 2.43
C LEU A 117 7.41 1.44 1.69
N GLU A 118 7.20 1.03 0.46
CA GLU A 118 5.94 1.33 -0.24
C GLU A 118 4.88 0.27 0.11
N VAL A 119 3.66 0.71 0.42
CA VAL A 119 2.53 -0.17 0.71
C VAL A 119 1.42 0.09 -0.31
N ASP A 120 1.02 -0.96 -1.03
CA ASP A 120 -0.12 -0.94 -1.95
C ASP A 120 -1.32 -1.65 -1.29
N VAL A 121 -2.39 -0.90 -0.99
CA VAL A 121 -3.55 -1.41 -0.27
C VAL A 121 -4.59 -1.94 -1.26
N LYS A 122 -4.90 -3.24 -1.14
CA LYS A 122 -5.92 -3.91 -1.94
C LYS A 122 -7.10 -4.34 -1.10
N CYS A 123 -8.27 -4.28 -1.72
CA CYS A 123 -9.47 -4.90 -1.20
C CYS A 123 -9.94 -5.98 -2.18
N ARG A 124 -10.00 -7.23 -1.74
CA ARG A 124 -10.22 -8.41 -2.59
C ARG A 124 -11.29 -9.33 -2.04
N SER A 125 -11.99 -10.00 -2.94
CA SER A 125 -12.85 -11.12 -2.55
C SER A 125 -11.97 -12.31 -2.27
N PHE A 126 -12.18 -12.94 -1.12
CA PHE A 126 -11.51 -14.20 -0.78
C PHE A 126 -12.38 -15.36 -1.23
N ARG A 127 -11.73 -16.43 -1.67
CA ARG A 127 -12.36 -17.64 -2.19
C ARG A 127 -11.72 -18.86 -1.55
N TYR A 128 -12.48 -19.94 -1.47
CA TYR A 128 -11.96 -21.21 -0.99
C TYR A 128 -11.30 -21.96 -2.15
N LEU A 129 -10.11 -22.49 -1.88
CA LEU A 129 -9.44 -23.49 -2.68
C LEU A 129 -10.09 -24.87 -2.44
N SER A 130 -9.73 -25.84 -3.27
CA SER A 130 -10.24 -27.22 -3.18
C SER A 130 -9.87 -27.92 -1.87
N ASP A 131 -8.77 -27.51 -1.23
CA ASP A 131 -8.30 -28.01 0.06
C ASP A 131 -8.92 -27.27 1.27
N GLY A 132 -9.82 -26.30 1.04
CA GLY A 132 -10.47 -25.51 2.08
C GLY A 132 -9.68 -24.29 2.55
N GLU A 133 -8.48 -24.05 2.01
CA GLU A 133 -7.69 -22.85 2.27
C GLU A 133 -8.32 -21.62 1.59
N LEU A 134 -8.22 -20.45 2.23
CA LEU A 134 -8.66 -19.20 1.62
C LEU A 134 -7.56 -18.63 0.72
N SER A 135 -7.96 -18.06 -0.42
CA SER A 135 -7.07 -17.40 -1.37
C SER A 135 -7.64 -16.07 -1.86
N PHE A 136 -6.80 -15.28 -2.53
CA PHE A 136 -7.22 -14.14 -3.33
C PHE A 136 -6.46 -14.09 -4.65
N HIS A 137 -7.03 -13.39 -5.63
CA HIS A 137 -6.37 -13.15 -6.91
C HIS A 137 -5.55 -11.86 -6.88
N PHE A 138 -4.34 -11.94 -7.41
CA PHE A 138 -3.48 -10.79 -7.65
C PHE A 138 -2.93 -10.80 -9.08
N SER A 139 -3.04 -9.68 -9.80
CA SER A 139 -2.72 -9.63 -11.23
C SER A 139 -1.23 -9.85 -11.48
N CYS A 140 -0.88 -10.79 -12.37
CA CYS A 140 0.51 -11.02 -12.78
C CYS A 140 1.12 -9.73 -13.36
N LYS A 141 0.32 -8.97 -14.12
CA LYS A 141 0.73 -7.69 -14.72
C LYS A 141 1.04 -6.65 -13.65
N ASP A 142 0.29 -6.61 -12.55
CA ASP A 142 0.58 -5.68 -11.44
C ASP A 142 1.83 -6.11 -10.65
N VAL A 143 2.12 -7.42 -10.53
CA VAL A 143 3.39 -7.89 -9.95
C VAL A 143 4.58 -7.36 -10.74
N GLU A 144 4.58 -7.52 -12.06
CA GLU A 144 5.68 -7.06 -12.92
C GLU A 144 5.85 -5.53 -12.88
N LYS A 145 4.75 -4.77 -12.85
CA LYS A 145 4.81 -3.31 -12.69
C LYS A 145 5.43 -2.87 -11.36
N HIS A 146 5.09 -3.57 -10.28
CA HIS A 146 5.67 -3.30 -8.97
C HIS A 146 7.14 -3.71 -8.93
N LEU A 147 7.52 -4.84 -9.51
CA LEU A 147 8.93 -5.25 -9.63
C LEU A 147 9.76 -4.19 -10.37
N ASN A 148 9.26 -3.68 -11.49
CA ASN A 148 9.89 -2.58 -12.22
C ASN A 148 10.04 -1.33 -11.34
N MET A 149 9.03 -1.01 -10.52
CA MET A 149 9.10 0.12 -9.59
C MET A 149 10.12 -0.11 -8.47
N GLN A 150 10.20 -1.33 -7.92
CA GLN A 150 11.20 -1.69 -6.90
C GLN A 150 12.63 -1.65 -7.46
N GLU A 151 12.83 -2.07 -8.71
CA GLU A 151 14.12 -1.96 -9.39
C GLU A 151 14.53 -0.50 -9.59
N TYR A 152 13.57 0.36 -9.91
CA TYR A 152 13.83 1.79 -10.12
C TYR A 152 14.12 2.54 -8.81
N THR A 153 13.26 2.37 -7.80
CA THR A 153 13.31 3.13 -6.54
C THR A 153 14.21 2.50 -5.49
N GLN A 154 14.64 1.25 -5.70
CA GLN A 154 15.29 0.43 -4.68
C GLN A 154 14.46 0.30 -3.39
N THR A 155 13.17 0.59 -3.46
CA THR A 155 12.24 0.57 -2.33
C THR A 155 11.38 -0.69 -2.41
N PRO A 156 11.35 -1.53 -1.35
CA PRO A 156 10.46 -2.69 -1.32
C PRO A 156 8.99 -2.29 -1.31
N ILE A 157 8.15 -3.10 -1.98
CA ILE A 157 6.70 -2.92 -2.03
C ILE A 157 6.02 -4.08 -1.31
N ILE A 158 5.18 -3.73 -0.34
CA ILE A 158 4.32 -4.63 0.41
C ILE A 158 2.88 -4.47 -0.07
N ILE A 159 2.19 -5.58 -0.30
CA ILE A 159 0.76 -5.57 -0.60
C ILE A 159 0.00 -5.83 0.69
N ALA A 160 -0.86 -4.89 1.09
CA ALA A 160 -1.77 -5.04 2.23
C ALA A 160 -3.18 -5.38 1.72
N VAL A 161 -3.67 -6.59 1.99
CA VAL A 161 -4.91 -7.11 1.41
C VAL A 161 -6.01 -7.24 2.46
N TYR A 162 -7.08 -6.46 2.29
CA TYR A 162 -8.33 -6.61 3.02
C TYR A 162 -9.34 -7.46 2.25
N GLN A 163 -10.27 -8.06 3.00
CA GLN A 163 -11.40 -8.78 2.41
C GLN A 163 -12.56 -7.82 2.06
N ARG A 164 -13.26 -8.11 0.96
CA ARG A 164 -14.61 -7.59 0.66
C ARG A 164 -15.58 -8.68 0.28
N ASN A 165 -16.87 -8.42 0.52
CA ASN A 165 -17.99 -9.14 -0.09
C ASN A 165 -18.86 -8.15 -0.87
N GLY A 166 -18.82 -8.19 -2.20
CA GLY A 166 -19.43 -7.14 -3.02
C GLY A 166 -18.75 -5.78 -2.80
N ASP A 167 -19.53 -4.78 -2.40
CA ASP A 167 -19.12 -3.44 -1.99
C ASP A 167 -18.78 -3.34 -0.48
N ASN A 168 -19.06 -4.39 0.29
CA ASN A 168 -18.85 -4.42 1.73
C ASN A 168 -17.40 -4.76 2.06
N PHE A 169 -16.63 -3.71 2.29
CA PHE A 169 -15.34 -3.77 2.97
C PHE A 169 -15.49 -4.41 4.36
N LYS A 170 -14.63 -5.38 4.67
CA LYS A 170 -14.56 -5.98 6.01
C LYS A 170 -13.38 -5.42 6.78
N LYS A 171 -13.69 -4.78 7.91
CA LYS A 171 -12.70 -4.33 8.89
C LYS A 171 -11.98 -5.55 9.50
N GLY A 172 -10.70 -5.40 9.75
CA GLY A 172 -9.83 -6.43 10.32
C GLY A 172 -8.37 -6.03 10.13
N ILE A 173 -7.44 -6.89 10.54
CA ILE A 173 -6.02 -6.71 10.20
C ILE A 173 -5.82 -7.21 8.76
N PRO A 174 -5.19 -6.43 7.86
CA PRO A 174 -4.95 -6.87 6.49
C PRO A 174 -3.91 -8.00 6.44
N PHE A 175 -3.95 -8.75 5.34
CA PHE A 175 -2.95 -9.77 5.01
C PHE A 175 -1.82 -9.13 4.20
N PHE A 176 -0.60 -9.25 4.69
CA PHE A 176 0.59 -8.67 4.10
C PHE A 176 1.41 -9.70 3.33
N ILE A 177 1.89 -9.31 2.16
CA ILE A 177 2.86 -10.08 1.37
C ILE A 177 3.70 -9.14 0.52
N SER A 178 5.02 -9.34 0.47
CA SER A 178 5.89 -8.54 -0.39
C SER A 178 5.80 -8.96 -1.85
N ILE A 179 6.07 -8.03 -2.76
CA ILE A 179 6.15 -8.33 -4.20
C ILE A 179 7.32 -9.28 -4.51
N ASP A 180 8.44 -9.15 -3.81
CA ASP A 180 9.56 -10.10 -3.92
C ASP A 180 9.11 -11.53 -3.55
N ARG A 181 8.32 -11.67 -2.47
CA ARG A 181 7.81 -12.98 -2.05
C ARG A 181 6.85 -13.58 -3.08
N ILE A 182 5.99 -12.77 -3.70
CA ILE A 182 5.13 -13.23 -4.79
C ILE A 182 5.99 -13.69 -5.98
N LYS A 183 7.05 -12.96 -6.32
CA LYS A 183 7.97 -13.32 -7.41
C LYS A 183 8.68 -14.64 -7.15
N GLU A 184 9.18 -14.87 -5.94
CA GLU A 184 9.80 -16.15 -5.54
C GLU A 184 8.84 -17.33 -5.71
N LEU A 185 7.59 -17.14 -5.29
CA LEU A 185 6.57 -18.18 -5.33
C LEU A 185 5.93 -18.35 -6.73
N SER A 186 6.18 -17.43 -7.66
CA SER A 186 5.45 -17.32 -8.92
C SER A 186 5.45 -18.57 -9.81
N SER A 187 6.48 -19.42 -9.70
CA SER A 187 6.57 -20.70 -10.42
C SER A 187 5.69 -21.81 -9.83
N SER A 188 5.32 -21.68 -8.56
CA SER A 188 4.51 -22.64 -7.80
C SER A 188 3.06 -22.21 -7.61
N LEU A 189 2.77 -20.92 -7.78
CA LEU A 189 1.41 -20.39 -7.66
C LEU A 189 0.58 -20.77 -8.89
N GLU A 190 -0.65 -21.20 -8.65
CA GLU A 190 -1.63 -21.40 -9.72
C GLU A 190 -1.96 -20.06 -10.38
N LYS A 191 -2.13 -20.10 -11.71
CA LYS A 191 -2.51 -18.94 -12.52
C LYS A 191 -3.90 -19.12 -13.06
N VAL A 192 -4.73 -18.10 -12.89
CA VAL A 192 -6.12 -18.09 -13.31
C VAL A 192 -6.42 -16.89 -14.18
N LEU A 193 -7.20 -17.08 -15.24
CA LEU A 193 -7.64 -16.00 -16.13
C LEU A 193 -8.91 -15.36 -15.57
N VAL A 194 -8.81 -14.11 -15.14
CA VAL A 194 -9.93 -13.35 -14.56
C VAL A 194 -10.48 -12.35 -15.58
N LYS A 195 -11.79 -12.39 -15.83
CA LYS A 195 -12.46 -11.49 -16.78
C LYS A 195 -12.18 -10.01 -16.44
N ASN A 196 -11.84 -9.22 -17.45
CA ASN A 196 -11.50 -7.78 -17.37
C ASN A 196 -10.22 -7.45 -16.56
N ILE A 197 -9.50 -8.43 -16.02
CA ILE A 197 -8.24 -8.22 -15.29
C ILE A 197 -7.07 -8.91 -16.02
N GLY A 198 -7.30 -10.11 -16.57
CA GLY A 198 -6.28 -10.92 -17.21
C GLY A 198 -5.74 -12.01 -16.28
N GLU A 199 -4.51 -12.45 -16.54
CA GLU A 199 -3.86 -13.51 -15.75
C GLU A 199 -3.56 -13.01 -14.33
N CYS A 200 -3.94 -13.81 -13.35
CA CYS A 200 -3.73 -13.55 -11.92
C CYS A 200 -3.09 -14.77 -11.25
N TYR A 201 -2.20 -14.51 -10.30
CA TYR A 201 -1.80 -15.51 -9.31
C TYR A 201 -2.96 -15.74 -8.33
N GLU A 202 -3.25 -17.01 -8.06
CA GLU A 202 -4.06 -17.44 -6.92
C GLU A 202 -3.15 -17.54 -5.69
N ILE A 203 -3.26 -16.59 -4.76
CA ILE A 203 -2.41 -16.48 -3.57
C ILE A 203 -3.18 -16.99 -2.34
N PRO A 204 -2.80 -18.15 -1.79
CA PRO A 204 -3.31 -18.63 -0.50
C PRO A 204 -2.96 -17.67 0.65
N LEU A 205 -3.89 -17.47 1.60
CA LEU A 205 -3.67 -16.61 2.77
C LEU A 205 -2.57 -17.14 3.69
N LYS A 206 -2.34 -18.45 3.75
CA LYS A 206 -1.23 -19.07 4.49
C LYS A 206 0.16 -18.62 4.04
N LEU A 207 0.27 -18.01 2.85
CA LEU A 207 1.52 -17.45 2.33
C LEU A 207 1.71 -15.96 2.70
N THR A 208 0.75 -15.40 3.43
CA THR A 208 0.73 -14.00 3.87
C THR A 208 0.87 -13.91 5.39
N VAL A 209 1.14 -12.72 5.90
CA VAL A 209 1.24 -12.43 7.34
C VAL A 209 0.14 -11.47 7.74
N GLN A 210 -0.61 -11.77 8.79
CA GLN A 210 -1.73 -10.92 9.25
C GLN A 210 -1.34 -10.12 10.50
N SER A 211 -0.23 -9.37 10.42
CA SER A 211 0.24 -8.48 11.49
C SER A 211 1.01 -7.30 10.90
N PHE A 212 0.87 -6.11 11.49
CA PHE A 212 1.68 -4.93 11.14
C PHE A 212 3.17 -5.11 11.47
N ASP A 213 3.52 -6.10 12.31
CA ASP A 213 4.91 -6.53 12.52
C ASP A 213 5.62 -6.89 11.20
N TYR A 214 4.85 -7.29 10.17
CA TYR A 214 5.41 -7.54 8.85
C TYR A 214 6.06 -6.29 8.22
N ILE A 215 5.54 -5.10 8.52
CA ILE A 215 6.11 -3.82 8.08
C ILE A 215 7.24 -3.40 9.04
N ILE A 216 7.00 -3.49 10.35
CA ILE A 216 7.93 -3.03 11.39
C ILE A 216 9.24 -3.84 11.34
N ASP A 217 9.13 -5.15 11.22
CA ASP A 217 10.25 -6.10 11.13
C ASP A 217 10.46 -6.61 9.69
N PHE A 218 10.17 -5.78 8.68
CA PHE A 218 10.22 -6.21 7.28
C PHE A 218 11.56 -6.86 6.90
N ASP A 219 12.65 -6.36 7.46
CA ASP A 219 14.00 -6.92 7.34
C ASP A 219 14.12 -8.41 7.69
N ARG A 220 13.31 -8.89 8.63
CA ARG A 220 13.24 -10.31 9.03
C ARG A 220 12.60 -11.17 7.95
N TYR A 221 11.69 -10.58 7.18
CA TYR A 221 10.89 -11.24 6.16
C TYR A 221 11.41 -10.98 4.74
N ASN A 222 12.31 -10.01 4.57
CA ASN A 222 12.84 -9.60 3.29
C ASN A 222 14.09 -10.41 2.89
N ILE A 223 13.93 -11.24 1.86
CA ILE A 223 14.97 -12.11 1.31
C ILE A 223 16.03 -11.31 0.52
N ARG A 224 15.81 -10.01 0.23
CA ARG A 224 16.86 -9.11 -0.29
C ARG A 224 18.06 -8.96 0.66
N LYS A 225 18.00 -9.47 1.90
CA LYS A 225 19.17 -9.64 2.78
C LYS A 225 19.95 -10.94 2.59
N ILE A 226 19.75 -11.69 1.52
CA ILE A 226 20.81 -12.57 0.99
C ILE A 226 21.72 -11.73 0.07
N TYR A 227 22.41 -10.74 0.63
CA TYR A 227 23.64 -10.29 -0.01
C TYR A 227 24.62 -11.46 0.06
N PRO A 228 25.31 -11.83 -1.03
CA PRO A 228 26.49 -12.68 -0.91
C PRO A 228 27.41 -12.04 0.14
N ILE A 229 27.78 -12.80 1.18
CA ILE A 229 28.64 -12.35 2.29
C ILE A 229 29.86 -11.58 1.78
N ASP A 230 30.32 -11.91 0.57
CA ASP A 230 31.46 -11.31 -0.10
C ASP A 230 31.30 -9.81 -0.42
N LYS A 231 30.08 -9.29 -0.65
CA LYS A 231 29.85 -7.84 -0.80
C LYS A 231 29.66 -7.09 0.52
N MET A 232 29.24 -7.79 1.60
CA MET A 232 29.11 -7.17 2.92
C MET A 232 30.48 -6.92 3.57
N LYS A 233 31.49 -7.75 3.27
CA LYS A 233 32.87 -7.56 3.73
C LYS A 233 33.50 -6.24 3.25
N ASP A 234 33.03 -5.69 2.13
CA ASP A 234 33.51 -4.41 1.59
C ASP A 234 33.09 -3.22 2.47
N THR A 235 31.99 -3.33 3.22
CA THR A 235 31.47 -2.27 4.11
C THR A 235 31.66 -2.59 5.59
N TYR A 236 31.64 -3.88 5.95
CA TYR A 236 31.77 -4.36 7.32
C TYR A 236 32.75 -5.54 7.32
N PRO A 237 34.06 -5.29 7.47
CA PRO A 237 35.11 -6.32 7.44
C PRO A 237 34.89 -7.52 8.37
N ASN A 238 34.07 -7.37 9.42
CA ASN A 238 33.73 -8.43 10.35
C ASN A 238 32.36 -9.10 10.08
N ALA A 239 31.70 -8.82 8.97
CA ALA A 239 30.47 -9.52 8.57
C ALA A 239 30.71 -11.03 8.45
N GLY A 240 29.89 -11.83 9.16
CA GLY A 240 29.96 -13.30 9.15
C GLY A 240 31.08 -13.92 10.00
N LYS A 241 31.96 -13.13 10.65
CA LYS A 241 32.94 -13.66 11.61
C LYS A 241 32.24 -14.11 12.91
N LYS A 242 32.83 -15.04 13.66
CA LYS A 242 32.35 -15.36 15.02
C LYS A 242 32.55 -14.16 15.94
N TRP A 243 31.68 -14.00 16.95
CA TRP A 243 31.84 -13.00 18.00
C TRP A 243 32.86 -13.47 19.02
N THR A 244 33.77 -12.59 19.46
CA THR A 244 34.67 -12.84 20.59
C THR A 244 34.10 -12.30 21.88
N THR A 245 34.64 -12.74 23.02
CA THR A 245 34.25 -12.22 24.34
C THR A 245 34.56 -10.73 24.45
N GLU A 246 35.70 -10.28 23.89
CA GLU A 246 36.08 -8.87 23.90
C GLU A 246 35.13 -7.99 23.06
N GLU A 247 34.59 -8.52 21.96
CA GLU A 247 33.57 -7.83 21.17
C GLU A 247 32.24 -7.74 21.92
N ASP A 248 31.88 -8.77 22.69
CA ASP A 248 30.68 -8.77 23.55
C ASP A 248 30.81 -7.73 24.67
N ASP A 249 31.94 -7.73 25.39
CA ASP A 249 32.24 -6.77 26.45
C ASP A 249 32.20 -5.33 25.92
N LYS A 250 32.79 -5.12 24.73
CA LYS A 250 32.80 -3.80 24.08
C LYS A 250 31.40 -3.38 23.61
N LEU A 251 30.59 -4.30 23.09
CA LEU A 251 29.21 -4.02 22.73
C LEU A 251 28.37 -3.63 23.95
N GLU A 252 28.56 -4.33 25.07
CA GLU A 252 27.87 -4.05 26.32
C GLU A 252 28.21 -2.67 26.88
N VAL A 253 29.49 -2.27 26.87
CA VAL A 253 29.91 -0.91 27.26
C VAL A 253 29.27 0.14 26.35
N LEU A 254 29.37 -0.01 25.03
CA LEU A 254 28.80 0.95 24.07
C LEU A 254 27.28 1.07 24.20
N TYR A 255 26.61 -0.04 24.51
CA TYR A 255 25.18 -0.08 24.79
C TYR A 255 24.82 0.73 26.04
N CYS A 256 25.55 0.51 27.15
CA CYS A 256 25.35 1.24 28.40
C CYS A 256 25.61 2.75 28.26
N GLU A 257 26.57 3.13 27.40
CA GLU A 257 26.86 4.53 27.06
C GLU A 257 25.79 5.17 26.14
N LYS A 258 24.76 4.42 25.74
CA LYS A 258 23.71 4.84 24.80
C LYS A 258 24.27 5.31 23.45
N THR A 259 25.39 4.71 23.04
CA THR A 259 26.02 4.97 21.74
C THR A 259 25.04 4.62 20.63
N LYS A 260 24.95 5.45 19.58
CA LYS A 260 24.00 5.19 18.48
C LYS A 260 24.39 3.90 17.77
N ILE A 261 23.39 3.08 17.41
CA ILE A 261 23.61 1.80 16.73
C ILE A 261 24.49 1.95 15.48
N VAL A 262 24.36 3.04 14.72
CA VAL A 262 25.20 3.33 13.54
C VAL A 262 26.68 3.49 13.91
N GLU A 263 26.97 4.14 15.03
CA GLU A 263 28.34 4.31 15.53
C GLU A 263 28.89 2.97 16.04
N ILE A 264 28.08 2.17 16.73
CA ILE A 264 28.45 0.80 17.15
C ILE A 264 28.78 -0.08 15.94
N CYS A 265 28.01 0.02 14.85
CA CYS A 265 28.28 -0.71 13.60
C CYS A 265 29.66 -0.36 13.02
N ASN A 266 30.03 0.92 13.06
CA ASN A 266 31.34 1.39 12.59
C ASN A 266 32.47 0.94 13.52
N ILE A 267 32.27 0.99 14.84
CA ILE A 267 33.29 0.64 15.84
C ILE A 267 33.61 -0.85 15.86
N LEU A 268 32.59 -1.70 15.67
CA LEU A 268 32.74 -3.15 15.65
C LEU A 268 32.90 -3.71 14.23
N GLU A 269 32.74 -2.86 13.21
CA GLU A 269 32.77 -3.22 11.79
C GLU A 269 31.80 -4.37 11.47
N ARG A 270 30.63 -4.34 12.12
CA ARG A 270 29.54 -5.32 12.00
C ARG A 270 28.30 -4.65 11.44
N SER A 271 27.49 -5.42 10.72
CA SER A 271 26.21 -4.91 10.23
C SER A 271 25.25 -4.61 11.40
N LYS A 272 24.36 -3.64 11.20
CA LYS A 272 23.27 -3.30 12.13
C LYS A 272 22.51 -4.52 12.63
N THR A 273 22.18 -5.44 11.72
CA THR A 273 21.49 -6.70 12.06
C THR A 273 22.31 -7.56 13.02
N ALA A 274 23.62 -7.70 12.79
CA ALA A 274 24.49 -8.47 13.68
C ALA A 274 24.58 -7.84 15.07
N ILE A 275 24.66 -6.51 15.15
CA ILE A 275 24.65 -5.77 16.42
C ILE A 275 23.34 -6.02 17.19
N LEU A 276 22.19 -5.87 16.54
CA LEU A 276 20.87 -6.02 17.18
C LEU A 276 20.63 -7.44 17.68
N LEU A 277 20.94 -8.46 16.86
CA LEU A 277 20.85 -9.86 17.28
C LEU A 277 21.79 -10.17 18.46
N ARG A 278 22.94 -9.50 18.53
CA ARG A 278 23.87 -9.72 19.63
C ARG A 278 23.42 -9.05 20.92
N ILE A 279 22.83 -7.86 20.84
CA ILE A 279 22.16 -7.18 21.97
C ILE A 279 21.07 -8.08 22.57
N GLU A 280 20.25 -8.69 21.73
CA GLU A 280 19.21 -9.65 22.15
C GLU A 280 19.82 -10.88 22.83
N LYS A 281 20.84 -11.50 22.21
CA LYS A 281 21.51 -12.69 22.76
C LYS A 281 22.25 -12.44 24.08
N LEU A 282 22.73 -11.22 24.31
CA LEU A 282 23.38 -10.82 25.56
C LEU A 282 22.38 -10.28 26.61
N GLU A 283 21.09 -10.22 26.25
CA GLU A 283 19.99 -9.76 27.11
C GLU A 283 20.20 -8.34 27.65
N LEU A 284 20.89 -7.47 26.89
CA LEU A 284 21.31 -6.15 27.38
C LEU A 284 20.12 -5.23 27.67
N ARG A 285 19.04 -5.34 26.90
CA ARG A 285 17.79 -4.60 27.14
C ARG A 285 17.19 -4.96 28.49
N GLU A 286 17.14 -6.24 28.82
CA GLU A 286 16.59 -6.73 30.09
C GLU A 286 17.47 -6.34 31.28
N LYS A 287 18.79 -6.30 31.07
CA LYS A 287 19.76 -5.89 32.11
C LYS A 287 19.75 -4.40 32.40
N TYR A 288 19.55 -3.54 31.39
CA TYR A 288 19.90 -2.12 31.48
C TYR A 288 18.81 -1.11 31.08
N ASP A 289 17.71 -1.51 30.42
CA ASP A 289 16.65 -0.56 29.97
C ASP A 289 15.57 -0.28 31.05
N ILE A 290 15.94 -0.25 32.33
CA ILE A 290 15.04 0.03 33.47
C ILE A 290 14.66 1.51 33.54
#